data_AF-A0A2C6LK53-F1
#
_entry.id   AF-A0A2C6LK53-F1
#
_cell.length_a   1.000
_cell.length_b   1.000
_cell.length_c   1.000
_cell.angle_alpha   90.00
_cell.angle_beta   90.00
_cell.angle_gamma   90.00
#
_symmetry.space_group_name_H-M   'P 1'
#
loop_
_entity.id
_entity.type
_entity.pdbx_description
1 polymer ?
#
loop_
_entity_poly.entity_id
_entity_poly.type
_entity_poly.pdbx_seq_one_letter_code
_entity_poly.pdbx_strand_id
1 'polypeptide(L)' 'MIVANKEHLLVLSGNGEVIEPDEGVTAIGSGGPYALAAARALVKHTDLSPKEVAQEALSLAADICVYTNNNISVEEI' A
#
# COMPACT_ATOMS: atom_id res chain seq x y z
N MET A 1 -3.88 -7.10 9.01
CA MET A 1 -4.84 -7.10 7.88
C MET A 1 -5.12 -5.66 7.51
N ILE A 2 -5.28 -5.35 6.21
CA ILE A 2 -5.78 -4.05 5.75
C ILE A 2 -7.22 -4.25 5.30
N VAL A 3 -8.11 -3.33 5.68
CA VAL A 3 -9.47 -3.23 5.16
C VAL A 3 -9.73 -1.79 4.73
N ALA A 4 -10.49 -1.60 3.65
CA ALA A 4 -10.76 -0.28 3.10
C ALA A 4 -12.16 -0.19 2.50
N ASN A 5 -12.72 1.02 2.51
CA ASN A 5 -13.89 1.41 1.72
C ASN A 5 -13.67 2.83 1.17
N LYS A 6 -14.73 3.49 0.66
CA LYS A 6 -14.63 4.84 0.09
C LYS A 6 -14.31 5.94 1.11
N GLU A 7 -14.47 5.68 2.40
CA GLU A 7 -14.34 6.66 3.48
C GLU A 7 -13.18 6.34 4.44
N HIS A 8 -12.85 5.06 4.62
CA HIS A 8 -11.94 4.58 5.65
C HIS A 8 -10.89 3.61 5.10
N LEU A 9 -9.69 3.69 5.68
CA LEU A 9 -8.59 2.76 5.47
C LEU A 9 -8.07 2.34 6.84
N LEU A 10 -8.14 1.05 7.17
CA LEU A 10 -7.80 0.57 8.52
C LEU A 10 -6.79 -0.58 8.47
N VAL A 11 -5.86 -0.57 9.41
CA VAL A 11 -4.93 -1.66 9.70
C VAL A 11 -5.36 -2.34 11.00
N LEU A 12 -5.65 -3.64 10.92
CA LEU A 12 -6.04 -4.48 12.04
C LEU A 12 -4.91 -5.43 12.42
N SER A 13 -4.50 -5.45 13.70
CA SER A 13 -3.49 -6.36 14.22
C SER A 13 -4.11 -7.56 14.92
N GLY A 14 -3.37 -8.69 14.97
CA GLY A 14 -3.82 -9.90 15.67
C GLY A 14 -3.90 -9.75 17.19
N ASN A 15 -3.34 -8.68 17.73
CA ASN A 15 -3.34 -8.36 19.16
C ASN A 15 -4.50 -7.41 19.56
N GLY A 16 -5.38 -7.07 18.62
CA GLY A 16 -6.56 -6.24 18.86
C GLY A 16 -6.37 -4.75 18.60
N GLU A 17 -5.29 -4.34 17.94
CA GLU A 17 -5.08 -2.93 17.55
C GLU A 17 -5.82 -2.62 16.26
N VAL A 18 -6.40 -1.41 16.21
CA VAL A 18 -7.09 -0.83 15.05
C VAL A 18 -6.49 0.54 14.80
N ILE A 19 -5.86 0.71 13.63
CA ILE A 19 -5.08 1.91 13.30
C ILE A 19 -5.58 2.45 11.96
N GLU A 20 -5.98 3.72 11.94
CA GLU A 20 -6.27 4.47 10.70
C GLU A 20 -5.01 5.25 10.30
N PRO A 21 -4.45 5.06 9.09
CA PRO A 21 -3.28 5.79 8.62
C PRO A 21 -3.64 7.22 8.19
N ASP A 22 -2.83 8.19 8.59
CA ASP A 22 -3.10 9.61 8.33
C ASP A 22 -2.97 10.02 6.84
N GLU A 23 -2.15 9.33 6.06
CA GLU A 23 -1.77 9.76 4.70
C GLU A 23 -2.55 9.08 3.57
N GLY A 24 -3.69 8.43 3.88
CA GLY A 24 -4.58 7.81 2.87
C GLY A 24 -3.97 6.63 2.10
N VAL A 25 -2.74 6.24 2.43
CA VAL A 25 -2.04 5.06 1.91
C VAL A 25 -1.44 4.26 3.06
N THR A 26 -1.46 2.94 2.93
CA THR A 26 -0.83 2.03 3.90
C THR A 26 -0.38 0.75 3.22
N ALA A 27 0.53 0.02 3.84
CA ALA A 27 1.03 -1.25 3.34
C ALA A 27 1.36 -2.21 4.49
N ILE A 28 1.20 -3.50 4.26
CA ILE A 28 1.60 -4.59 5.16
C ILE A 28 2.42 -5.63 4.39
N GLY A 29 3.06 -6.55 5.12
CA GLY A 29 3.88 -7.62 4.54
C GLY A 29 5.37 -7.28 4.50
N SER A 30 6.18 -8.21 3.99
CA SER A 30 7.64 -8.12 3.97
C SER A 30 8.16 -6.92 3.16
N GLY A 31 7.53 -6.62 2.02
CA GLY A 31 7.83 -5.45 1.20
C GLY A 31 7.08 -4.17 1.60
N GLY A 32 6.28 -4.21 2.67
CA GLY A 32 5.37 -3.14 3.08
C GLY A 32 6.04 -1.76 3.22
N PRO A 33 7.17 -1.64 3.94
CA PRO A 33 7.85 -0.34 4.09
C PRO A 33 8.32 0.28 2.77
N TYR A 34 8.76 -0.55 1.80
CA TYR A 34 9.20 -0.06 0.49
C TYR A 34 8.02 0.41 -0.36
N ALA A 35 6.94 -0.38 -0.40
CA ALA A 35 5.71 0.01 -1.07
C ALA A 35 5.12 1.29 -0.46
N LEU A 36 5.10 1.40 0.87
CA LEU A 36 4.60 2.61 1.55
C LEU A 36 5.43 3.85 1.21
N ALA A 37 6.76 3.74 1.23
CA ALA A 37 7.64 4.86 0.88
C ALA A 37 7.42 5.30 -0.58
N ALA A 38 7.33 4.34 -1.52
CA ALA A 38 7.06 4.61 -2.92
C ALA A 38 5.67 5.25 -3.12
N ALA A 39 4.62 4.67 -2.53
CA ALA A 39 3.26 5.18 -2.64
C ALA A 39 3.14 6.61 -2.13
N ARG A 40 3.74 6.93 -0.97
CA ARG A 40 3.75 8.30 -0.42
C ARG A 40 4.43 9.30 -1.37
N ALA A 41 5.54 8.90 -2.00
CA ALA A 41 6.21 9.75 -2.97
C ALA A 41 5.36 9.97 -4.24
N LEU A 42 4.74 8.90 -4.76
CA LEU A 42 3.89 8.96 -5.95
C LEU A 42 2.65 9.83 -5.71
N VAL A 43 1.94 9.64 -4.60
CA VAL A 43 0.78 10.47 -4.23
C VAL A 43 1.13 11.95 -4.13
N LYS A 44 2.32 12.28 -3.62
CA LYS A 44 2.73 13.67 -3.42
C LYS A 44 3.24 14.37 -4.67
N HIS A 45 3.78 13.61 -5.63
CA HIS A 45 4.58 14.17 -6.71
C HIS A 45 4.09 13.81 -8.12
N THR A 46 2.95 13.15 -8.23
CA THR A 46 2.37 12.73 -9.52
C THR A 46 0.85 12.86 -9.51
N ASP A 47 0.24 12.82 -10.69
CA ASP A 47 -1.22 12.78 -10.88
C ASP A 47 -1.74 11.35 -11.14
N LEU A 48 -1.00 10.33 -10.69
CA LEU A 48 -1.39 8.94 -10.87
C LEU A 48 -2.68 8.64 -10.10
N SER A 49 -3.54 7.81 -10.70
CA SER A 49 -4.72 7.29 -10.02
C SER A 49 -4.33 6.36 -8.86
N PRO A 50 -5.19 6.14 -7.85
CA PRO A 50 -4.91 5.22 -6.74
C PRO A 50 -4.50 3.82 -7.20
N LYS A 51 -5.11 3.32 -8.28
CA LYS A 51 -4.76 2.04 -8.91
C LYS A 51 -3.32 2.02 -9.43
N GLU A 52 -2.93 3.07 -10.16
CA GLU A 52 -1.57 3.21 -10.68
C GLU A 52 -0.55 3.37 -9.55
N VAL A 53 -0.86 4.16 -8.52
CA VAL A 53 -0.02 4.29 -7.32
C VAL A 53 0.21 2.93 -6.66
N ALA A 54 -0.85 2.15 -6.44
CA ALA A 54 -0.75 0.83 -5.81
C ALA A 54 0.09 -0.14 -6.66
N GLN A 55 -0.11 -0.14 -7.97
CA GLN A 55 0.62 -0.99 -8.91
C GLN A 55 2.12 -0.65 -8.95
N GLU A 56 2.46 0.63 -9.12
CA GLU A 56 3.85 1.10 -9.21
C GLU A 56 4.59 0.93 -7.88
N ALA A 57 3.94 1.24 -6.76
CA ALA A 57 4.52 1.06 -5.44
C ALA A 57 4.87 -0.42 -5.14
N LEU A 58 3.99 -1.35 -5.52
CA LEU A 58 4.25 -2.78 -5.37
C LEU A 58 5.33 -3.29 -6.33
N SER A 59 5.39 -2.76 -7.56
CA SER A 59 6.46 -3.09 -8.51
C SER A 59 7.83 -2.68 -7.94
N LEU A 60 7.94 -1.46 -7.40
CA LEU A 60 9.18 -1.01 -6.75
C LEU A 60 9.53 -1.84 -5.51
N ALA A 61 8.53 -2.26 -4.73
CA ALA A 61 8.76 -3.14 -3.59
C ALA A 61 9.27 -4.52 -4.00
N ALA A 62 8.78 -5.07 -5.13
CA ALA A 62 9.24 -6.34 -5.68
C ALA A 62 10.69 -6.30 -6.19
N ASP A 63 11.16 -5.14 -6.67
CA ASP A 63 12.55 -4.96 -7.09
C ASP A 63 13.53 -4.90 -5.90
N ILE A 64 13.04 -4.59 -4.69
CA ILE A 64 13.87 -4.40 -3.49
C ILE A 64 13.76 -5.59 -2.52
N CYS A 65 12.54 -6.08 -2.27
CA CYS A 65 12.28 -7.11 -1.28
C CYS A 65 12.32 -8.51 -1.92
N VAL A 66 13.27 -9.35 -1.50
CA VAL A 66 13.40 -10.74 -1.97
C VAL A 66 12.17 -11.63 -1.71
N TYR A 67 11.24 -11.18 -0.86
CA TYR A 67 9.98 -11.87 -0.53
C TYR A 67 8.76 -11.25 -1.21
N THR A 68 8.94 -10.31 -2.13
CA THR A 68 7.88 -9.68 -2.93
C THR A 68 8.24 -9.84 -4.40
N ASN A 69 7.26 -10.15 -5.26
CA ASN A 69 7.51 -10.40 -6.67
C ASN A 69 6.57 -9.55 -7.55
N ASN A 70 6.79 -9.61 -8.87
CA ASN A 70 6.06 -8.80 -9.84
C ASN A 70 4.70 -9.39 -10.28
N ASN A 71 4.22 -10.46 -9.63
CA ASN A 71 2.87 -10.98 -9.88
C ASN A 71 1.88 -10.22 -9.01
N ILE A 72 1.45 -9.05 -9.49
CA ILE A 72 0.65 -8.08 -8.75
C ILE A 72 -0.81 -8.15 -9.21
N SER A 73 -1.73 -8.24 -8.25
CA SER A 73 -3.17 -8.09 -8.46
C SER A 73 -3.65 -6.81 -7.79
N VAL A 74 -4.50 -6.04 -8.48
CA VAL A 74 -5.05 -4.78 -7.97
C VAL A 74 -6.57 -4.83 -8.03
N GLU A 75 -7.21 -4.52 -6.92
CA GLU A 75 -8.67 -4.51 -6.72
C GLU A 75 -9.14 -3.09 -6.35
N GLU A 76 -10.37 -2.71 -6.75
CA GLU A 76 -10.96 -1.37 -6.55
C GLU A 76 -12.46 -1.43 -6.16
N ILE A 77 -13.01 -0.33 -5.59
CA ILE A 77 -14.38 -0.23 -5.00
C ILE A 77 -15.12 1.03 -5.46
#